data_AF-A0A8S9GN06-F1
#
_entry.id   AF-A0A8S9GN06-F1
#
_cell.length_a   1.000
_cell.length_b   1.000
_cell.length_c   1.000
_cell.angle_alpha   90.00
_cell.angle_beta   90.00
_cell.angle_gamma   90.00
#
_symmetry.space_group_name_H-M   'P 1'
#
loop_
_entity.id
_entity.type
_entity.pdbx_description
1 polymer ?
#
loop_
_entity_poly.entity_id
_entity_poly.type
_entity_poly.pdbx_seq_one_letter_code
_entity_poly.pdbx_strand_id
1 'polypeptide(L)'
;MGNIFQGCDASVLLDHKGSERRSPASKTLRGFELIDDIKSEIEKSCPGLVSCADILTSASRSATYQLGGPYWPNAYGRRDSTNSYARDVEKVPSGRRDITGLLETFQSYGLNILDLVVLSGAHTIGKAYCGTIQSRLYNFNATHGTDPSIDPKYADFLRRKCRWASETVYLDAVTPVVFDNQYYINLQKNMGVLTTDAELVKDPRTAPLVKAFAEQPPQMFRHQFGVSMAKLVNVGVITGEDRTGEIRRVWNGQKSGAAAVLIADNVDESLITMDSPEESKEADDFIEKLTIPSALIDLSFANTLKQALKKGEEVVLKIDWSESLPHPDERVEYELWTNTNDECGARCDEQMNFVKNFKGHAQILEKGGYSLFTPHYITWFCPKDYVSSNQCKSQCINQGRYCAPDPEQDFGDGYDGKDIVFENLRQLCVHRVGKEINKSWVWWDYVTDFHIRCSMKEKKYTKECAESVVESLGLPLDKIKKCMGDPAADVENEVLKGEQALQVGQGDRGDVTILPTLIINNAQYRGKLESSSVLKAICSGFKERTEPGICLSGG
;
A
#
# COMPACT_ATOMS: atom_id res chain seq x y z
N MET A 1 5.04 -20.17 4.86
CA MET A 1 4.59 -18.95 5.54
C MET A 1 3.85 -19.37 6.79
N GLY A 2 4.28 -18.85 7.95
CA GLY A 2 3.57 -19.00 9.22
C GLY A 2 2.30 -18.17 9.23
N ASN A 3 1.51 -18.30 10.30
CA ASN A 3 0.19 -17.74 10.48
C ASN A 3 0.08 -16.23 10.13
N ILE A 4 -0.62 -15.92 9.03
CA ILE A 4 -0.91 -14.54 8.59
C ILE A 4 -1.99 -13.89 9.49
N PHE A 5 -2.69 -14.66 10.33
CA PHE A 5 -3.83 -14.18 11.13
C PHE A 5 -3.45 -13.41 12.39
N GLN A 6 -2.35 -13.75 13.06
CA GLN A 6 -1.78 -12.90 14.13
C GLN A 6 -0.75 -11.90 13.57
N GLY A 7 -0.63 -11.85 12.24
CA GLY A 7 0.32 -11.03 11.50
C GLY A 7 1.73 -11.59 11.44
N CYS A 8 2.65 -10.77 10.93
CA CYS A 8 4.07 -11.12 10.83
C CYS A 8 4.77 -10.98 12.20
N ASP A 9 4.51 -11.91 13.13
CA ASP A 9 4.91 -11.80 14.55
C ASP A 9 5.86 -12.91 15.04
N ALA A 10 6.41 -13.71 14.12
CA ALA A 10 7.28 -14.86 14.43
C ALA A 10 6.68 -15.97 15.33
N SER A 11 5.36 -15.97 15.58
CA SER A 11 4.65 -17.05 16.33
C SER A 11 4.91 -18.45 15.78
N VAL A 12 5.16 -18.57 14.47
CA VAL A 12 5.51 -19.84 13.81
C VAL A 12 6.87 -20.42 14.24
N LEU A 13 7.78 -19.61 14.81
CA LEU A 13 9.09 -20.06 15.25
C LEU A 13 9.04 -20.78 16.61
N LEU A 14 8.02 -20.48 17.43
CA LEU A 14 7.86 -21.04 18.78
C LEU A 14 7.64 -22.56 18.72
N ASP A 15 8.52 -23.32 19.39
CA ASP A 15 8.47 -24.78 19.39
C ASP A 15 7.96 -25.37 20.72
N HIS A 16 6.65 -25.62 20.79
CA HIS A 16 6.05 -26.38 21.89
C HIS A 16 4.88 -27.24 21.42
N LYS A 17 4.42 -28.17 22.28
CA LYS A 17 3.22 -28.97 21.99
C LYS A 17 2.02 -28.04 21.77
N GLY A 18 1.34 -28.18 20.64
CA GLY A 18 0.19 -27.34 20.28
C GLY A 18 0.53 -26.00 19.61
N SER A 19 1.81 -25.71 19.35
CA SER A 19 2.25 -24.55 18.55
C SER A 19 1.92 -24.69 17.07
N GLU A 20 1.97 -23.58 16.35
CA GLU A 20 1.90 -23.54 14.89
C GLU A 20 2.99 -24.39 14.24
N ARG A 21 4.23 -24.33 14.77
CA ARG A 21 5.37 -25.11 14.27
C ARG A 21 5.09 -26.61 14.24
N ARG A 22 4.38 -27.13 15.25
CA ARG A 22 4.03 -28.55 15.37
C ARG A 22 2.68 -28.90 14.72
N SER A 23 1.99 -27.95 14.10
CA SER A 23 0.72 -28.20 13.39
C SER A 23 0.95 -29.12 12.18
N PRO A 24 0.00 -30.03 11.86
CA PRO A 24 0.06 -30.84 10.64
C PRO A 24 0.31 -30.05 9.35
N ALA A 25 -0.28 -28.85 9.24
CA ALA A 25 -0.14 -27.99 8.07
C ALA A 25 1.26 -27.33 7.96
N SER A 26 1.97 -27.19 9.09
CA SER A 26 3.32 -26.60 9.15
C SER A 26 4.44 -27.63 9.08
N LYS A 27 4.14 -28.94 9.05
CA LYS A 27 5.15 -30.02 9.05
C LYS A 27 6.15 -29.95 7.90
N THR A 28 5.81 -29.25 6.83
CA THR A 28 6.66 -29.07 5.65
C THR A 28 7.57 -27.84 5.73
N LEU A 29 7.37 -26.96 6.73
CA LEU A 29 8.24 -25.80 6.95
C LEU A 29 9.64 -26.26 7.38
N ARG A 30 10.65 -25.48 6.99
CA ARG A 30 12.06 -25.76 7.20
C ARG A 30 12.86 -24.46 7.31
N GLY A 31 14.10 -24.56 7.76
CA GLY A 31 15.01 -23.42 7.88
C GLY A 31 14.90 -22.69 9.22
N PHE A 32 14.28 -23.30 10.24
CA PHE A 32 14.23 -22.75 11.58
C PHE A 32 15.64 -22.57 12.16
N GLU A 33 16.50 -23.56 11.96
CA GLU A 33 17.89 -23.55 12.42
C GLU A 33 18.70 -22.41 11.78
N LEU A 34 18.43 -22.09 10.51
CA LEU A 34 19.05 -20.96 9.83
C LEU A 34 18.62 -19.62 10.44
N ILE A 35 17.35 -19.50 10.86
CA ILE A 35 16.86 -18.31 11.55
C ILE A 35 17.52 -18.19 12.92
N ASP A 36 17.71 -19.30 13.64
CA ASP A 36 18.43 -19.33 14.92
C ASP A 36 19.90 -18.90 14.76
N ASP A 37 20.58 -19.35 13.70
CA ASP A 37 21.96 -18.94 13.37
C ASP A 37 22.04 -17.43 13.04
N ILE A 38 21.13 -16.92 12.20
CA ILE A 38 21.06 -15.48 11.87
C ILE A 38 20.84 -14.65 13.13
N LYS A 39 19.89 -15.06 13.99
CA LYS A 39 19.61 -14.40 15.26
C LYS A 39 20.85 -14.41 16.15
N SER A 40 21.55 -15.53 16.24
CA SER A 40 22.75 -15.66 17.06
C SER A 40 23.89 -14.73 16.63
N GLU A 41 24.10 -14.54 15.31
CA GLU A 41 25.10 -13.57 14.81
C GLU A 41 24.68 -12.12 15.04
N ILE A 42 23.39 -11.80 14.87
CA ILE A 42 22.87 -10.46 15.12
C ILE A 42 23.00 -10.10 16.60
N GLU A 43 22.68 -11.01 17.52
CA GLU A 43 22.78 -10.78 18.97
C GLU A 43 24.21 -10.50 19.44
N LYS A 44 25.25 -10.95 18.73
CA LYS A 44 26.64 -10.60 19.06
C LYS A 44 26.95 -9.12 18.81
N SER A 45 26.25 -8.52 17.84
CA SER A 45 26.47 -7.13 17.41
C SER A 45 25.47 -6.17 18.03
N CYS A 46 24.20 -6.59 18.13
CA CYS A 46 23.06 -5.80 18.59
C CYS A 46 22.20 -6.61 19.58
N PRO A 47 22.66 -6.83 20.83
CA PRO A 47 21.96 -7.66 21.80
C PRO A 47 20.55 -7.15 22.10
N GLY A 48 19.55 -8.02 21.96
CA GLY A 48 18.15 -7.75 22.32
C GLY A 48 17.42 -6.73 21.45
N LEU A 49 18.01 -6.28 20.34
CA LEU A 49 17.45 -5.18 19.53
C LEU A 49 16.55 -5.67 18.38
N VAL A 50 16.99 -6.68 17.63
CA VAL A 50 16.32 -7.10 16.38
C VAL A 50 15.37 -8.26 16.64
N SER A 51 14.09 -8.13 16.29
CA SER A 51 13.11 -9.22 16.46
C SER A 51 13.29 -10.36 15.47
N CYS A 52 12.86 -11.56 15.86
CA CYS A 52 12.79 -12.71 14.95
C CYS A 52 11.82 -12.46 13.80
N ALA A 53 10.76 -11.69 14.03
CA ALA A 53 9.81 -11.26 13.01
C ALA A 53 10.48 -10.43 11.91
N ASP A 54 11.33 -9.46 12.25
CA ASP A 54 12.08 -8.67 11.28
C ASP A 54 13.20 -9.46 10.60
N ILE A 55 13.77 -10.45 11.29
CA ILE A 55 14.70 -11.40 10.68
C ILE A 55 13.98 -12.21 9.60
N LEU A 56 12.76 -12.71 9.86
CA LEU A 56 12.01 -13.48 8.87
C LEU A 56 11.68 -12.66 7.61
N THR A 57 11.21 -11.42 7.76
CA THR A 57 10.89 -10.56 6.61
C THR A 57 12.14 -10.16 5.83
N SER A 58 13.25 -9.88 6.54
CA SER A 58 14.54 -9.54 5.92
C SER A 58 15.20 -10.71 5.23
N ALA A 59 15.18 -11.89 5.84
CA ALA A 59 15.69 -13.12 5.25
C ALA A 59 14.89 -13.49 3.99
N SER A 60 13.56 -13.33 4.02
CA SER A 60 12.69 -13.58 2.87
C SER A 60 13.01 -12.67 1.69
N ARG A 61 13.18 -11.36 1.95
CA ARG A 61 13.62 -10.39 0.93
C ARG A 61 14.99 -10.74 0.37
N SER A 62 15.97 -10.97 1.23
CA SER A 62 17.35 -11.26 0.82
C SER A 62 17.44 -12.55 0.02
N ALA A 63 16.74 -13.61 0.42
CA ALA A 63 16.68 -14.86 -0.32
C ALA A 63 16.04 -14.68 -1.70
N THR A 64 14.95 -13.93 -1.78
CA THR A 64 14.27 -13.64 -3.05
C THR A 64 15.18 -12.84 -4.00
N TYR A 65 15.83 -11.81 -3.48
CA TYR A 65 16.76 -10.98 -4.25
C TYR A 65 17.96 -11.78 -4.77
N GLN A 66 18.56 -12.66 -3.95
CA GLN A 66 19.67 -13.51 -4.38
C GLN A 66 19.30 -14.47 -5.51
N LEU A 67 18.03 -14.85 -5.63
CA LEU A 67 17.53 -15.71 -6.70
C LEU A 67 17.08 -14.92 -7.95
N GLY A 68 17.37 -13.61 -7.99
CA GLY A 68 17.04 -12.73 -9.12
C GLY A 68 15.66 -12.07 -9.02
N GLY A 69 15.00 -12.15 -7.86
CA GLY A 69 13.72 -11.51 -7.59
C GLY A 69 13.85 -10.01 -7.26
N PRO A 70 12.72 -9.32 -7.03
CA PRO A 70 12.72 -7.91 -6.70
C PRO A 70 13.35 -7.63 -5.33
N TYR A 71 13.85 -6.41 -5.17
CA TYR A 71 14.06 -5.82 -3.86
C TYR A 71 12.81 -5.04 -3.46
N TRP A 72 12.37 -5.15 -2.21
CA TRP A 72 11.32 -4.30 -1.65
C TRP A 72 11.76 -3.76 -0.28
N PRO A 73 11.41 -2.52 0.08
CA PRO A 73 11.69 -1.99 1.39
C PRO A 73 10.88 -2.78 2.44
N ASN A 74 11.54 -3.15 3.54
CA ASN A 74 10.85 -3.69 4.72
C ASN A 74 10.75 -2.56 5.74
N ALA A 75 9.56 -2.27 6.24
CA ALA A 75 9.43 -1.59 7.52
C ALA A 75 10.00 -2.52 8.61
N TYR A 76 10.77 -1.98 9.54
CA TYR A 76 11.31 -2.69 10.71
C TYR A 76 10.51 -2.30 11.97
N GLY A 77 10.76 -2.95 13.10
CA GLY A 77 10.09 -2.67 14.38
C GLY A 77 8.98 -3.68 14.75
N ARG A 78 8.95 -4.85 14.09
CA ARG A 78 8.00 -5.92 14.46
C ARG A 78 8.40 -6.50 15.81
N ARG A 79 7.43 -6.93 16.63
CA ARG A 79 7.71 -7.68 17.86
C ARG A 79 7.40 -9.16 17.72
N ASP A 80 8.17 -9.96 18.44
CA ASP A 80 7.97 -11.40 18.50
C ASP A 80 6.79 -11.72 19.43
N SER A 81 5.87 -12.56 18.94
CA SER A 81 4.79 -13.10 19.74
C SER A 81 5.31 -14.06 20.79
N THR A 82 4.62 -14.10 21.93
CA THR A 82 4.89 -15.04 23.02
C THR A 82 3.96 -16.25 22.99
N ASN A 83 2.99 -16.27 22.07
CA ASN A 83 1.99 -17.31 21.94
C ASN A 83 1.99 -17.91 20.53
N SER A 84 1.72 -19.21 20.44
CA SER A 84 1.60 -19.92 19.17
C SER A 84 0.56 -21.02 19.30
N TYR A 85 -0.41 -21.06 18.38
CA TYR A 85 -1.52 -22.01 18.45
C TYR A 85 -1.72 -22.72 17.11
N ALA A 86 -1.68 -24.06 17.14
CA ALA A 86 -1.87 -24.90 15.95
C ALA A 86 -3.20 -24.64 15.21
N ARG A 87 -4.26 -24.24 15.94
CA ARG A 87 -5.57 -23.91 15.37
C ARG A 87 -5.53 -22.71 14.43
N ASP A 88 -4.59 -21.77 14.62
CA ASP A 88 -4.53 -20.58 13.79
C ASP A 88 -3.97 -20.88 12.40
N VAL A 89 -3.25 -22.01 12.25
CA VAL A 89 -2.79 -22.49 10.93
C VAL A 89 -3.94 -22.91 10.03
N GLU A 90 -5.13 -23.22 10.56
CA GLU A 90 -6.33 -23.56 9.76
C GLU A 90 -6.82 -22.38 8.88
N LYS A 91 -6.38 -21.16 9.23
CA LYS A 91 -6.74 -19.91 8.54
C LYS A 91 -5.79 -19.59 7.38
N VAL A 92 -4.63 -20.25 7.31
CA VAL A 92 -3.72 -20.14 6.16
C VAL A 92 -4.40 -20.77 4.93
N PRO A 93 -4.26 -20.16 3.73
CA PRO A 93 -4.74 -20.73 2.49
C PRO A 93 -4.30 -22.20 2.34
N SER A 94 -5.28 -23.09 2.23
CA SER A 94 -5.02 -24.51 2.00
C SER A 94 -4.94 -24.78 0.51
N GLY A 95 -3.97 -25.61 0.09
CA GLY A 95 -3.78 -26.04 -1.31
C GLY A 95 -4.93 -26.87 -1.91
N ARG A 96 -6.08 -26.95 -1.23
CA ARG A 96 -7.32 -27.60 -1.68
C ARG A 96 -8.53 -26.65 -1.71
N ARG A 97 -8.38 -25.37 -1.34
CA ARG A 97 -9.47 -24.40 -1.50
C ARG A 97 -9.65 -24.03 -2.98
N ASP A 98 -10.88 -23.69 -3.33
CA ASP A 98 -11.18 -23.08 -4.63
C ASP A 98 -10.73 -21.61 -4.67
N ILE A 99 -10.73 -21.02 -5.86
CA ILE A 99 -10.27 -19.63 -6.03
C ILE A 99 -11.12 -18.64 -5.22
N THR A 100 -12.42 -18.87 -5.09
CA THR A 100 -13.29 -18.02 -4.25
C THR A 100 -12.86 -18.05 -2.79
N GLY A 101 -12.64 -19.23 -2.20
CA GLY A 101 -12.19 -19.33 -0.82
C GLY A 101 -10.76 -18.81 -0.59
N LEU A 102 -9.90 -18.85 -1.62
CA LEU A 102 -8.58 -18.19 -1.58
C LEU A 102 -8.73 -16.66 -1.60
N LEU A 103 -9.57 -16.12 -2.48
CA LEU A 103 -9.85 -14.68 -2.58
C LEU A 103 -10.43 -14.13 -1.29
N GLU A 104 -11.44 -14.79 -0.71
CA GLU A 104 -12.03 -14.39 0.58
C GLU A 104 -10.96 -14.33 1.69
N THR A 105 -10.03 -15.27 1.68
CA THR A 105 -8.92 -15.30 2.65
C THR A 105 -7.97 -14.13 2.43
N PHE A 106 -7.53 -13.88 1.19
CA PHE A 106 -6.66 -12.75 0.87
C PHE A 106 -7.33 -11.41 1.20
N GLN A 107 -8.63 -11.26 0.87
CA GLN A 107 -9.42 -10.08 1.18
C GLN A 107 -9.54 -9.84 2.69
N SER A 108 -9.68 -10.90 3.49
CA SER A 108 -9.67 -10.78 4.96
C SER A 108 -8.35 -10.24 5.54
N TYR A 109 -7.30 -10.19 4.71
CA TYR A 109 -5.98 -9.63 5.03
C TYR A 109 -5.70 -8.31 4.30
N GLY A 110 -6.70 -7.67 3.67
CA GLY A 110 -6.51 -6.44 2.91
C GLY A 110 -5.78 -6.63 1.57
N LEU A 111 -5.66 -7.89 1.10
CA LEU A 111 -5.01 -8.23 -0.17
C LEU A 111 -6.07 -8.51 -1.24
N ASN A 112 -5.86 -7.99 -2.44
CA ASN A 112 -6.83 -8.12 -3.53
C ASN A 112 -6.51 -9.29 -4.48
N ILE A 113 -7.29 -9.41 -5.56
CA ILE A 113 -7.11 -10.47 -6.57
C ILE A 113 -5.76 -10.41 -7.27
N LEU A 114 -5.22 -9.21 -7.49
CA LEU A 114 -3.87 -9.05 -8.06
C LEU A 114 -2.84 -9.60 -7.08
N ASP A 115 -2.94 -9.26 -5.80
CA ASP A 115 -2.04 -9.75 -4.76
C ASP A 115 -2.08 -11.29 -4.65
N LEU A 116 -3.25 -11.92 -4.78
CA LEU A 116 -3.37 -13.39 -4.84
C LEU A 116 -2.55 -13.98 -5.99
N VAL A 117 -2.75 -13.48 -7.22
CA VAL A 117 -2.08 -14.01 -8.42
C VAL A 117 -0.57 -13.75 -8.37
N VAL A 118 -0.17 -12.57 -7.92
CA VAL A 118 1.23 -12.16 -7.80
C VAL A 118 1.96 -12.97 -6.73
N LEU A 119 1.41 -13.07 -5.52
CA LEU A 119 2.06 -13.78 -4.41
C LEU A 119 2.11 -15.30 -4.64
N SER A 120 1.15 -15.85 -5.37
CA SER A 120 1.22 -17.25 -5.87
C SER A 120 2.44 -17.47 -6.77
N GLY A 121 2.96 -16.42 -7.42
CA GLY A 121 4.18 -16.45 -8.20
C GLY A 121 5.44 -16.84 -7.40
N ALA A 122 5.41 -16.79 -6.07
CA ALA A 122 6.47 -17.34 -5.22
C ALA A 122 6.77 -18.82 -5.52
N HIS A 123 5.80 -19.57 -6.07
CA HIS A 123 5.97 -20.94 -6.52
C HIS A 123 6.88 -21.10 -7.76
N THR A 124 7.43 -20.02 -8.32
CA THR A 124 8.55 -20.08 -9.30
C THR A 124 9.81 -20.73 -8.71
N ILE A 125 9.96 -20.76 -7.39
CA ILE A 125 11.05 -21.43 -6.70
C ILE A 125 10.54 -22.40 -5.64
N GLY A 126 11.40 -23.34 -5.25
CA GLY A 126 11.12 -24.27 -4.16
C GLY A 126 10.50 -25.60 -4.60
N LYS A 127 10.01 -26.36 -3.62
CA LYS A 127 9.59 -27.75 -3.81
C LYS A 127 8.29 -28.04 -3.07
N ALA A 128 7.50 -28.95 -3.63
CA ALA A 128 6.35 -29.56 -2.98
C ALA A 128 6.63 -31.04 -2.68
N TYR A 129 6.06 -31.54 -1.58
CA TYR A 129 6.03 -32.97 -1.30
C TYR A 129 5.03 -33.67 -2.22
N CYS A 130 5.41 -34.82 -2.75
CA CYS A 130 4.59 -35.61 -3.66
C CYS A 130 3.22 -35.98 -3.06
N GLY A 131 3.14 -36.16 -1.74
CA GLY A 131 1.86 -36.41 -1.05
C GLY A 131 0.80 -35.32 -1.27
N THR A 132 1.20 -34.08 -1.58
CA THR A 132 0.27 -32.98 -1.88
C THR A 132 -0.41 -33.11 -3.23
N ILE A 133 0.22 -33.81 -4.20
CA ILE A 133 -0.27 -33.95 -5.57
C ILE A 133 -0.73 -35.37 -5.93
N GLN A 134 -0.62 -36.34 -5.01
CA GLN A 134 -1.00 -37.73 -5.27
C GLN A 134 -2.46 -37.88 -5.71
N SER A 135 -3.39 -37.09 -5.16
CA SER A 135 -4.79 -37.11 -5.60
C SER A 135 -4.92 -36.70 -7.06
N ARG A 136 -4.15 -35.69 -7.51
CA ARG A 136 -4.15 -35.28 -8.91
C ARG A 136 -3.54 -36.33 -9.85
N LEU A 137 -2.61 -37.15 -9.37
CA LEU A 137 -1.88 -38.11 -10.21
C LEU A 137 -2.53 -39.51 -10.29
N TYR A 138 -3.22 -39.96 -9.23
CA TYR A 138 -3.67 -41.34 -9.13
C TYR A 138 -5.16 -41.51 -8.79
N ASN A 139 -5.79 -40.55 -8.11
CA ASN A 139 -7.17 -40.67 -7.63
C ASN A 139 -7.90 -39.31 -7.73
N PHE A 140 -8.02 -38.77 -8.94
CA PHE A 140 -8.54 -37.41 -9.13
C PHE A 140 -10.06 -37.33 -8.87
N ASN A 141 -10.86 -38.15 -9.56
CA ASN A 141 -12.29 -38.29 -9.30
C ASN A 141 -12.82 -39.64 -9.80
N ALA A 142 -14.15 -39.84 -9.75
CA ALA A 142 -14.78 -41.09 -10.15
C ALA A 142 -14.65 -41.43 -11.65
N THR A 143 -14.39 -40.45 -12.51
CA THR A 143 -14.33 -40.61 -13.97
C THR A 143 -12.91 -40.54 -14.53
N HIS A 144 -11.97 -39.94 -13.81
CA HIS A 144 -10.58 -39.76 -14.22
C HIS A 144 -9.63 -40.16 -13.10
N GLY A 145 -8.72 -41.11 -13.40
CA GLY A 145 -7.64 -41.49 -12.48
C GLY A 145 -6.59 -40.39 -12.29
N THR A 146 -6.46 -39.49 -13.27
CA THR A 146 -5.52 -38.36 -13.22
C THR A 146 -6.22 -37.09 -13.64
N ASP A 147 -5.85 -35.99 -13.00
CA ASP A 147 -6.39 -34.68 -13.27
C ASP A 147 -6.20 -34.32 -14.76
N PRO A 148 -7.30 -34.16 -15.53
CA PRO A 148 -7.23 -33.87 -16.96
C PRO A 148 -6.69 -32.47 -17.26
N SER A 149 -6.56 -31.60 -16.25
CA SER A 149 -5.96 -30.28 -16.41
C SER A 149 -4.44 -30.25 -16.31
N ILE A 150 -3.79 -31.41 -16.16
CA ILE A 150 -2.33 -31.53 -16.21
C ILE A 150 -1.93 -31.99 -17.62
N ASP A 151 -0.88 -31.37 -18.19
CA ASP A 151 -0.29 -31.88 -19.43
C ASP A 151 0.07 -33.37 -19.30
N PRO A 152 -0.37 -34.25 -20.21
CA PRO A 152 -0.17 -35.69 -20.06
C PRO A 152 1.30 -36.12 -19.94
N LYS A 153 2.22 -35.46 -20.67
CA LYS A 153 3.65 -35.78 -20.59
C LYS A 153 4.22 -35.34 -19.25
N TYR A 154 3.77 -34.21 -18.75
CA TYR A 154 4.15 -33.73 -17.43
C TYR A 154 3.58 -34.61 -16.31
N ALA A 155 2.34 -35.07 -16.42
CA ALA A 155 1.75 -36.04 -15.50
C ALA A 155 2.57 -37.34 -15.42
N ASP A 156 3.04 -37.86 -16.56
CA ASP A 156 3.90 -39.04 -16.60
C ASP A 156 5.31 -38.80 -16.03
N PHE A 157 5.85 -37.59 -16.18
CA PHE A 157 7.05 -37.19 -15.47
C PHE A 157 6.82 -37.16 -13.95
N LEU A 158 5.74 -36.54 -13.49
CA LEU A 158 5.40 -36.44 -12.07
C LEU A 158 5.16 -37.82 -11.46
N ARG A 159 4.43 -38.73 -12.12
CA ARG A 159 4.24 -40.11 -11.64
C ARG A 159 5.56 -40.87 -11.45
N ARG A 160 6.51 -40.70 -12.37
CA ARG A 160 7.83 -41.35 -12.26
C ARG A 160 8.66 -40.78 -11.10
N LYS A 161 8.52 -39.48 -10.82
CA LYS A 161 9.22 -38.77 -9.73
C LYS A 161 8.54 -38.88 -8.37
N CYS A 162 7.23 -39.13 -8.34
CA CYS A 162 6.41 -39.22 -7.14
C CYS A 162 5.86 -40.64 -6.97
N ARG A 163 6.76 -41.58 -6.68
CA ARG A 163 6.42 -42.96 -6.32
C ARG A 163 5.99 -43.03 -4.87
N TRP A 164 6.60 -42.23 -4.00
CA TRP A 164 6.29 -42.17 -2.58
C TRP A 164 5.88 -40.76 -2.14
N ALA A 165 4.99 -40.66 -1.15
CA ALA A 165 4.48 -39.38 -0.67
C ALA A 165 5.56 -38.47 -0.06
N SER A 166 6.65 -39.07 0.45
CA SER A 166 7.79 -38.39 1.06
C SER A 166 8.78 -37.79 0.05
N GLU A 167 8.69 -38.15 -1.24
CA GLU A 167 9.51 -37.55 -2.28
C GLU A 167 9.10 -36.09 -2.53
N THR A 168 9.96 -35.34 -3.22
CA THR A 168 9.71 -33.93 -3.54
C THR A 168 9.90 -33.66 -5.02
N VAL A 169 9.12 -32.71 -5.53
CA VAL A 169 9.23 -32.18 -6.90
C VAL A 169 9.35 -30.67 -6.85
N TYR A 170 10.02 -30.08 -7.83
CA TYR A 170 10.09 -28.62 -7.94
C TYR A 170 8.73 -28.07 -8.33
N LEU A 171 8.38 -26.90 -7.78
CA LEU A 171 7.15 -26.19 -8.11
C LEU A 171 7.22 -25.61 -9.53
N ASP A 172 8.40 -25.16 -9.95
CA ASP A 172 8.73 -24.81 -11.33
C ASP A 172 9.55 -25.91 -11.99
N ALA A 173 9.03 -26.48 -13.09
CA ALA A 173 9.68 -27.58 -13.79
C ALA A 173 10.83 -27.14 -14.72
N VAL A 174 10.92 -25.84 -15.02
CA VAL A 174 11.79 -25.29 -16.06
C VAL A 174 12.93 -24.47 -15.45
N THR A 175 12.65 -23.56 -14.52
CA THR A 175 13.65 -22.72 -13.83
C THR A 175 13.58 -22.86 -12.30
N PRO A 176 13.79 -24.06 -11.74
CA PRO A 176 13.48 -24.40 -10.33
C PRO A 176 14.21 -23.60 -9.24
N VAL A 177 15.21 -22.79 -9.60
CA VAL A 177 16.08 -22.03 -8.70
C VAL A 177 16.27 -20.58 -9.14
N VAL A 178 15.45 -20.09 -10.07
CA VAL A 178 15.47 -18.70 -10.54
C VAL A 178 14.13 -18.07 -10.21
N PHE A 179 14.15 -16.86 -9.65
CA PHE A 179 12.94 -16.10 -9.41
C PHE A 179 12.55 -15.32 -10.67
N ASP A 180 11.65 -15.89 -11.46
CA ASP A 180 11.20 -15.33 -12.73
C ASP A 180 9.71 -15.64 -12.98
N ASN A 181 9.20 -15.26 -14.16
CA ASN A 181 7.81 -15.48 -14.51
C ASN A 181 7.56 -16.85 -15.17
N GLN A 182 8.55 -17.76 -15.17
CA GLN A 182 8.42 -19.09 -15.76
C GLN A 182 7.32 -19.92 -15.09
N TYR A 183 7.03 -19.65 -13.81
CA TYR A 183 5.85 -20.16 -13.11
C TYR A 183 4.57 -19.95 -13.95
N TYR A 184 4.28 -18.72 -14.36
CA TYR A 184 3.06 -18.40 -15.12
C TYR A 184 3.09 -19.01 -16.53
N ILE A 185 4.27 -19.07 -17.16
CA ILE A 185 4.45 -19.75 -18.46
C ILE A 185 4.14 -21.25 -18.34
N ASN A 186 4.55 -21.89 -17.23
CA ASN A 186 4.23 -23.28 -16.94
C ASN A 186 2.74 -23.48 -16.71
N LEU A 187 2.09 -22.55 -16.02
CA LEU A 187 0.64 -22.60 -15.79
C LEU A 187 -0.15 -22.61 -17.09
N GLN A 188 0.19 -21.75 -18.05
CA GLN A 188 -0.44 -21.75 -19.38
C GLN A 188 -0.24 -23.05 -20.17
N LYS A 189 0.83 -23.81 -19.86
CA LYS A 189 1.12 -25.12 -20.45
C LYS A 189 0.52 -26.28 -19.66
N ASN A 190 -0.39 -26.01 -18.72
CA ASN A 190 -0.98 -27.03 -17.84
C ASN A 190 0.07 -27.78 -17.01
N MET A 191 1.18 -27.10 -16.66
CA MET A 191 2.29 -27.64 -15.87
C MET A 191 2.29 -27.14 -14.42
N GLY A 192 1.19 -26.54 -13.94
CA GLY A 192 1.03 -26.17 -12.53
C GLY A 192 0.99 -27.39 -11.62
N VAL A 193 1.89 -27.46 -10.64
CA VAL A 193 2.07 -28.64 -9.76
C VAL A 193 0.90 -28.76 -8.78
N LEU A 194 0.55 -27.68 -8.09
CA LEU A 194 -0.53 -27.69 -7.10
C LEU A 194 -1.89 -27.51 -7.77
N THR A 195 -2.94 -28.03 -7.13
CA THR A 195 -4.32 -27.82 -7.61
C THR A 195 -4.66 -26.34 -7.68
N THR A 196 -4.32 -25.58 -6.63
CA THR A 196 -4.57 -24.13 -6.56
C THR A 196 -3.91 -23.37 -7.69
N ASP A 197 -2.68 -23.75 -8.07
CA ASP A 197 -1.96 -23.11 -9.18
C ASP A 197 -2.67 -23.36 -10.52
N ALA A 198 -3.16 -24.58 -10.74
CA ALA A 198 -3.91 -24.94 -11.94
C ALA A 198 -5.28 -24.23 -12.01
N GLU A 199 -5.92 -24.00 -10.86
CA GLU A 199 -7.19 -23.27 -10.79
C GLU A 199 -7.03 -21.78 -11.11
N LEU A 200 -5.87 -21.16 -10.86
CA LEU A 200 -5.62 -19.75 -11.24
C LEU A 200 -5.72 -19.52 -12.76
N VAL A 201 -5.49 -20.55 -13.58
CA VAL A 201 -5.60 -20.46 -15.04
C VAL A 201 -7.03 -20.69 -15.52
N LYS A 202 -7.84 -21.39 -14.71
CA LYS A 202 -9.21 -21.78 -15.08
C LYS A 202 -10.24 -20.75 -14.64
N ASP A 203 -10.02 -20.10 -13.50
CA ASP A 203 -10.97 -19.12 -12.97
C ASP A 203 -10.94 -17.85 -13.85
N PRO A 204 -12.11 -17.40 -14.36
CA PRO A 204 -12.17 -16.28 -15.30
C PRO A 204 -11.67 -14.96 -14.72
N ARG A 205 -11.63 -14.80 -13.38
CA ARG A 205 -11.19 -13.58 -12.72
C ARG A 205 -9.66 -13.51 -12.63
N THR A 206 -8.98 -14.65 -12.47
CA THR A 206 -7.51 -14.72 -12.28
C THR A 206 -6.77 -15.10 -13.56
N ALA A 207 -7.41 -15.83 -14.48
CA ALA A 207 -6.80 -16.27 -15.73
C ALA A 207 -6.22 -15.13 -16.60
N PRO A 208 -6.86 -13.94 -16.71
CA PRO A 208 -6.29 -12.81 -17.44
C PRO A 208 -4.98 -12.32 -16.80
N LEU A 209 -4.89 -12.33 -15.47
CA LEU A 209 -3.68 -11.92 -14.75
C LEU A 209 -2.56 -12.96 -14.89
N VAL A 210 -2.87 -14.25 -14.82
CA VAL A 210 -1.89 -15.32 -15.06
C VAL A 210 -1.33 -15.23 -16.47
N LYS A 211 -2.20 -15.03 -17.46
CA LYS A 211 -1.79 -14.77 -18.85
C LYS A 211 -0.90 -13.53 -18.94
N ALA A 212 -1.28 -12.46 -18.23
CA ALA A 212 -0.49 -11.24 -18.17
C ALA A 212 0.88 -11.42 -17.49
N PHE A 213 1.05 -12.32 -16.52
CA PHE A 213 2.40 -12.54 -15.98
C PHE A 213 3.24 -13.50 -16.84
N ALA A 214 2.60 -14.41 -17.58
CA ALA A 214 3.28 -15.31 -18.51
C ALA A 214 3.83 -14.60 -19.75
N GLU A 215 3.08 -13.65 -20.31
CA GLU A 215 3.39 -13.02 -21.60
C GLU A 215 4.28 -11.76 -21.48
N GLN A 216 4.47 -11.20 -20.29
CA GLN A 216 5.34 -10.01 -20.11
C GLN A 216 6.82 -10.32 -19.95
N PRO A 217 7.64 -9.25 -20.08
CA PRO A 217 8.93 -9.21 -19.42
C PRO A 217 8.84 -9.65 -17.95
N PRO A 218 9.77 -10.52 -17.49
CA PRO A 218 9.84 -10.98 -16.11
C PRO A 218 9.88 -9.86 -15.05
N GLN A 219 10.32 -8.67 -15.45
CA GLN A 219 10.41 -7.48 -14.60
C GLN A 219 9.05 -7.02 -14.07
N MET A 220 7.96 -7.20 -14.84
CA MET A 220 6.62 -6.81 -14.40
C MET A 220 6.16 -7.67 -13.22
N PHE A 221 6.32 -8.99 -13.34
CA PHE A 221 6.07 -9.91 -12.23
C PHE A 221 6.92 -9.55 -11.01
N ARG A 222 8.24 -9.35 -11.20
CA ARG A 222 9.14 -8.98 -10.10
C ARG A 222 8.70 -7.69 -9.42
N HIS A 223 8.40 -6.62 -10.17
CA HIS A 223 7.97 -5.36 -9.57
C HIS A 223 6.68 -5.53 -8.76
N GLN A 224 5.64 -6.13 -9.35
CA GLN A 224 4.38 -6.37 -8.65
C GLN A 224 4.57 -7.29 -7.43
N PHE A 225 5.44 -8.28 -7.52
CA PHE A 225 5.78 -9.15 -6.40
C PHE A 225 6.39 -8.35 -5.24
N GLY A 226 7.25 -7.36 -5.52
CA GLY A 226 7.77 -6.46 -4.49
C GLY A 226 6.67 -5.64 -3.82
N VAL A 227 5.73 -5.10 -4.60
CA VAL A 227 4.57 -4.33 -4.09
C VAL A 227 3.67 -5.19 -3.21
N SER A 228 3.25 -6.36 -3.70
CA SER A 228 2.38 -7.27 -2.94
C SER A 228 3.09 -7.86 -1.72
N MET A 229 4.40 -8.10 -1.77
CA MET A 229 5.18 -8.50 -0.60
C MET A 229 5.24 -7.39 0.44
N ALA A 230 5.42 -6.13 0.04
CA ALA A 230 5.40 -4.99 0.96
C ALA A 230 4.04 -4.88 1.69
N LYS A 231 2.93 -5.12 1.00
CA LYS A 231 1.60 -5.21 1.63
C LYS A 231 1.50 -6.41 2.58
N LEU A 232 1.88 -7.60 2.12
CA LEU A 232 1.79 -8.84 2.89
C LEU A 232 2.57 -8.75 4.22
N VAL A 233 3.78 -8.19 4.21
CA VAL A 233 4.60 -8.06 5.43
C VAL A 233 4.06 -7.03 6.42
N ASN A 234 3.06 -6.24 6.02
CA ASN A 234 2.35 -5.27 6.86
C ASN A 234 1.00 -5.80 7.37
N VAL A 235 0.56 -6.98 6.91
CA VAL A 235 -0.67 -7.62 7.39
C VAL A 235 -0.54 -8.00 8.87
N GLY A 236 -1.49 -7.52 9.68
CA GLY A 236 -1.68 -7.91 11.08
C GLY A 236 -0.47 -7.65 11.97
N VAL A 237 0.51 -6.86 11.52
CA VAL A 237 1.80 -6.70 12.20
C VAL A 237 1.57 -6.30 13.64
N ILE A 238 2.06 -7.15 14.56
CA ILE A 238 2.24 -6.80 15.96
C ILE A 238 3.43 -5.83 16.02
N THR A 239 3.20 -4.57 15.66
CA THR A 239 4.03 -3.45 16.11
C THR A 239 3.68 -3.32 17.58
N GLY A 240 4.49 -3.90 18.45
CA GLY A 240 4.07 -4.42 19.75
C GLY A 240 3.04 -3.60 20.50
N GLU A 241 1.77 -3.99 20.46
CA GLU A 241 0.66 -3.25 21.08
C GLU A 241 0.61 -1.74 20.79
N ASP A 242 1.45 -1.15 19.95
CA ASP A 242 1.74 0.28 20.11
C ASP A 242 0.91 1.16 19.17
N ARG A 243 0.37 0.75 18.01
CA ARG A 243 -0.53 1.69 17.29
C ARG A 243 -1.93 1.81 17.91
N THR A 244 -2.59 0.70 18.22
CA THR A 244 -3.83 0.70 19.00
C THR A 244 -3.60 0.96 20.50
N GLY A 245 -2.46 0.61 21.06
CA GLY A 245 -2.11 0.90 22.46
C GLY A 245 -1.63 2.31 22.69
N GLU A 246 -0.98 2.98 21.74
CA GLU A 246 -0.73 4.41 21.78
C GLU A 246 -2.06 5.16 21.73
N ILE A 247 -2.89 4.92 20.73
CA ILE A 247 -4.23 5.51 20.63
C ILE A 247 -5.03 5.24 21.92
N ARG A 248 -4.96 4.03 22.48
CA ARG A 248 -5.61 3.68 23.75
C ARG A 248 -4.95 4.32 24.98
N ARG A 249 -3.63 4.51 25.01
CA ARG A 249 -2.89 5.22 26.08
C ARG A 249 -3.20 6.71 26.04
N VAL A 250 -3.28 7.30 24.85
CA VAL A 250 -3.73 8.68 24.64
C VAL A 250 -5.18 8.81 25.09
N TRP A 251 -6.04 7.86 24.72
CA TRP A 251 -7.44 7.84 25.16
C TRP A 251 -7.58 7.74 26.68
N ASN A 252 -6.82 6.84 27.31
CA ASN A 252 -6.80 6.69 28.76
C ASN A 252 -6.26 7.97 29.43
N GLY A 253 -5.19 8.56 28.90
CA GLY A 253 -4.64 9.84 29.36
C GLY A 253 -5.68 10.96 29.29
N GLN A 254 -6.39 11.07 28.17
CA GLN A 254 -7.50 12.01 28.00
C GLN A 254 -8.61 11.78 29.01
N LYS A 255 -9.04 10.53 29.22
CA LYS A 255 -10.06 10.18 30.22
C LYS A 255 -9.59 10.46 31.65
N SER A 256 -8.28 10.44 31.91
CA SER A 256 -7.67 10.83 33.17
C SER A 256 -7.44 12.34 33.31
N GLY A 257 -7.84 13.16 32.33
CA GLY A 257 -7.72 14.62 32.38
C GLY A 257 -6.35 15.16 31.95
N ALA A 258 -5.52 14.37 31.26
CA ALA A 258 -4.27 14.86 30.69
C ALA A 258 -4.55 15.90 29.58
N ALA A 259 -3.73 16.95 29.53
CA ALA A 259 -3.79 17.96 28.46
C ALA A 259 -3.05 17.51 27.18
N ALA A 260 -2.11 16.58 27.30
CA ALA A 260 -1.35 15.96 26.21
C ALA A 260 -0.75 14.63 26.69
N VAL A 261 -0.35 13.75 25.76
CA VAL A 261 0.32 12.48 26.10
C VAL A 261 1.61 12.32 25.32
N LEU A 262 2.73 12.14 26.03
CA LEU A 262 4.00 11.74 25.44
C LEU A 262 4.14 10.23 25.56
N ILE A 263 4.43 9.60 24.43
CA ILE A 263 4.59 8.16 24.33
C ILE A 263 6.07 7.92 24.13
N ALA A 264 6.69 7.35 25.16
CA ALA A 264 8.07 6.91 25.07
C ALA A 264 8.12 5.66 24.20
N ASP A 265 8.86 5.74 23.10
CA ASP A 265 9.26 4.56 22.35
C ASP A 265 10.04 3.63 23.29
N ASN A 266 9.94 2.32 23.07
CA ASN A 266 10.68 1.32 23.80
C ASN A 266 11.99 0.92 23.09
N VAL A 267 12.27 1.48 21.91
CA VAL A 267 13.49 1.29 21.12
C VAL A 267 14.17 2.65 20.88
N ASP A 268 15.50 2.67 20.82
CA ASP A 268 16.30 3.88 20.51
C ASP A 268 16.58 3.89 18.99
N GLU A 269 15.61 4.36 18.20
CA GLU A 269 15.67 4.39 16.74
C GLU A 269 15.26 5.76 16.18
N SER A 270 15.69 6.07 14.95
CA SER A 270 15.17 7.25 14.25
C SER A 270 13.66 7.05 14.05
N LEU A 271 12.85 7.87 14.73
CA LEU A 271 11.39 7.80 14.69
C LEU A 271 10.90 7.70 13.23
N ILE A 272 10.56 6.48 12.82
CA ILE A 272 9.88 6.26 11.55
C ILE A 272 8.45 6.70 11.76
N THR A 273 8.20 7.86 11.20
CA THR A 273 6.89 8.48 11.14
C THR A 273 5.79 7.46 10.82
N MET A 274 4.70 7.55 11.58
CA MET A 274 3.61 6.58 11.58
C MET A 274 2.63 6.78 10.42
N ASP A 275 2.00 5.67 10.06
CA ASP A 275 0.85 5.54 9.19
C ASP A 275 -0.43 5.79 10.00
N SER A 276 -1.53 6.19 9.36
CA SER A 276 -2.84 5.98 10.01
C SER A 276 -3.09 4.48 10.04
N PRO A 277 -3.77 3.93 11.06
CA PRO A 277 -4.13 2.51 11.01
C PRO A 277 -5.01 2.26 9.79
N GLU A 278 -4.58 1.36 8.91
CA GLU A 278 -5.50 0.73 7.97
C GLU A 278 -6.48 -0.15 8.76
N GLU A 279 -7.77 0.13 8.56
CA GLU A 279 -8.94 -0.72 8.83
C GLU A 279 -8.86 -1.67 10.03
N SER A 280 -8.84 -1.11 11.24
CA SER A 280 -9.32 -1.84 12.42
C SER A 280 -10.53 -1.10 12.99
N LYS A 281 -11.70 -1.74 12.97
CA LYS A 281 -12.97 -1.18 13.51
C LYS A 281 -12.87 -0.71 14.97
N GLU A 282 -11.86 -1.20 15.70
CA GLU A 282 -11.61 -0.86 17.10
C GLU A 282 -10.78 0.42 17.26
N ALA A 283 -9.91 0.76 16.30
CA ALA A 283 -9.09 1.98 16.34
C ALA A 283 -9.91 3.22 15.98
N ASP A 284 -10.80 3.13 14.99
CA ASP A 284 -11.68 4.23 14.54
C ASP A 284 -12.50 4.80 15.71
N ASP A 285 -12.98 3.91 16.58
CA ASP A 285 -13.83 4.24 17.71
C ASP A 285 -13.12 5.10 18.77
N PHE A 286 -11.79 5.04 18.85
CA PHE A 286 -10.98 5.90 19.72
C PHE A 286 -10.46 7.15 18.98
N ILE A 287 -10.00 6.98 17.74
CA ILE A 287 -9.43 8.04 16.92
C ILE A 287 -10.43 9.19 16.72
N GLU A 288 -11.71 8.90 16.49
CA GLU A 288 -12.75 9.93 16.38
C GLU A 288 -13.01 10.70 17.68
N LYS A 289 -12.70 10.09 18.82
CA LYS A 289 -13.03 10.62 20.16
C LYS A 289 -11.83 11.29 20.86
N LEU A 290 -10.63 11.19 20.29
CA LEU A 290 -9.42 11.83 20.79
C LEU A 290 -9.38 13.32 20.42
N THR A 291 -9.17 14.17 21.42
CA THR A 291 -9.12 15.63 21.32
C THR A 291 -7.82 16.23 21.87
N ILE A 292 -7.01 15.45 22.59
CA ILE A 292 -5.72 15.89 23.13
C ILE A 292 -4.55 15.49 22.20
N PRO A 293 -3.51 16.33 22.06
CA PRO A 293 -2.35 16.00 21.27
C PRO A 293 -1.53 14.86 21.90
N SER A 294 -0.86 14.09 21.05
CA SER A 294 0.11 13.08 21.46
C SER A 294 1.35 13.10 20.57
N ALA A 295 2.50 12.73 21.14
CA ALA A 295 3.76 12.67 20.41
C ALA A 295 4.58 11.46 20.86
N LEU A 296 5.21 10.80 19.89
CA LEU A 296 6.25 9.81 20.14
C LEU A 296 7.56 10.53 20.48
N ILE A 297 8.24 10.05 21.52
CA ILE A 297 9.52 10.55 21.96
C ILE A 297 10.49 9.39 22.20
N ASP A 298 11.77 9.65 21.97
CA ASP A 298 12.82 8.66 22.21
C ASP A 298 12.83 8.20 23.67
N LEU A 299 13.17 6.92 23.89
CA LEU A 299 13.29 6.34 25.23
C LEU A 299 14.30 7.10 26.09
N SER A 300 15.40 7.56 25.48
CA SER A 300 16.46 8.32 26.14
C SER A 300 15.94 9.66 26.69
N PHE A 301 15.16 10.39 25.89
CA PHE A 301 14.51 11.63 26.31
C PHE A 301 13.45 11.39 27.38
N ALA A 302 12.60 10.37 27.20
CA ALA A 302 11.60 10.00 28.20
C ALA A 302 12.19 9.64 29.57
N ASN A 303 13.34 8.95 29.59
CA ASN A 303 14.05 8.62 30.82
C ASN A 303 14.59 9.87 31.53
N THR A 304 15.04 10.87 30.77
CA THR A 304 15.49 12.16 31.31
C THR A 304 14.34 12.88 32.01
N LEU A 305 13.15 12.93 31.39
CA LEU A 305 11.93 13.51 31.99
C LEU A 305 11.54 12.76 33.27
N LYS A 306 11.55 11.43 33.26
CA LYS A 306 11.25 10.60 34.44
C LYS A 306 12.21 10.86 35.60
N GLN A 307 13.49 11.07 35.32
CA GLN A 307 14.49 11.37 36.35
C GLN A 307 14.29 12.75 36.96
N ALA A 308 14.02 13.78 36.14
CA ALA A 308 13.72 15.14 36.62
C ALA A 308 12.48 15.14 37.55
N LEU A 309 11.41 14.47 37.12
CA LEU A 309 10.19 14.33 37.93
C LEU A 309 10.45 13.59 39.26
N LYS A 310 11.26 12.52 39.25
CA LYS A 310 11.64 11.80 40.48
C LYS A 310 12.44 12.66 41.47
N LYS A 311 13.16 13.66 40.98
CA LYS A 311 13.92 14.62 41.80
C LYS A 311 13.05 15.76 42.34
N GLY A 312 11.77 15.83 41.94
CA GLY A 312 10.87 16.92 42.31
C GLY A 312 11.13 18.22 41.54
N GLU A 313 11.83 18.14 40.41
CA GLU A 313 12.06 19.28 39.53
C GLU A 313 10.77 19.63 38.77
N GLU A 314 10.54 20.93 38.52
CA GLU A 314 9.46 21.38 37.65
C GLU A 314 9.83 21.12 36.20
N VAL A 315 8.99 20.37 35.47
CA VAL A 315 9.20 20.01 34.07
C VAL A 315 8.12 20.67 33.22
N VAL A 316 8.53 21.59 32.35
CA VAL A 316 7.65 22.23 31.36
C VAL A 316 7.90 21.59 30.00
N LEU A 317 6.87 20.96 29.44
CA LEU A 317 6.90 20.34 28.12
C LEU A 317 6.09 21.18 27.13
N LYS A 318 6.76 21.65 26.08
CA LYS A 318 6.13 22.34 24.95
C LYS A 318 6.15 21.39 23.76
N ILE A 319 4.98 20.88 23.38
CA ILE A 319 4.81 20.11 22.13
C ILE A 319 4.43 21.12 21.06
N ASP A 320 5.40 21.51 20.24
CA ASP A 320 5.20 22.48 19.18
C ASP A 320 5.47 21.83 17.81
N TRP A 321 4.47 21.87 16.94
CA TRP A 321 4.62 21.42 15.55
C TRP A 321 5.37 22.46 14.70
N SER A 322 5.55 23.68 15.22
CA SER A 322 6.32 24.77 14.61
C SER A 322 7.83 24.53 14.56
N GLU A 323 8.34 23.36 14.93
CA GLU A 323 9.74 22.99 14.70
C GLU A 323 9.87 21.69 13.87
N SER A 324 8.77 20.97 13.65
CA SER A 324 8.75 19.70 12.91
C SER A 324 8.50 19.88 11.41
N LEU A 325 7.90 21.00 11.02
CA LEU A 325 7.75 21.36 9.62
C LEU A 325 8.91 22.30 9.24
N PRO A 326 9.52 22.17 8.06
CA PRO A 326 10.51 23.16 7.63
C PRO A 326 9.84 24.54 7.47
N HIS A 327 10.52 25.63 7.82
CA HIS A 327 10.03 27.02 7.63
C HIS A 327 11.04 27.80 6.79
N PRO A 328 11.18 27.46 5.49
CA PRO A 328 12.24 28.02 4.66
C PRO A 328 12.10 29.55 4.51
N ASP A 329 10.87 30.07 4.44
CA ASP A 329 10.57 31.49 4.34
C ASP A 329 9.26 31.87 5.08
N GLU A 330 8.71 33.05 4.79
CA GLU A 330 7.43 33.55 5.37
C GLU A 330 6.19 32.97 4.68
N ARG A 331 6.37 31.97 3.80
CA ARG A 331 5.31 31.29 3.06
C ARG A 331 5.38 29.80 3.31
N VAL A 332 4.28 29.12 3.02
CA VAL A 332 4.16 27.67 3.14
C VAL A 332 3.84 27.08 1.78
N GLU A 333 4.73 26.25 1.27
CA GLU A 333 4.44 25.35 0.15
C GLU A 333 3.70 24.12 0.66
N TYR A 334 2.59 23.77 0.04
CA TYR A 334 1.94 22.50 0.33
C TYR A 334 1.34 21.84 -0.91
N GLU A 335 1.34 20.52 -0.89
CA GLU A 335 0.95 19.66 -1.98
C GLU A 335 -0.15 18.72 -1.54
N LEU A 336 -1.15 18.50 -2.40
CA LEU A 336 -2.15 17.44 -2.21
C LEU A 336 -1.98 16.40 -3.30
N TRP A 337 -1.54 15.21 -2.91
CA TRP A 337 -1.44 14.04 -3.76
C TRP A 337 -2.74 13.24 -3.68
N THR A 338 -3.41 13.05 -4.81
CA THR A 338 -4.77 12.52 -4.86
C THR A 338 -5.10 11.82 -6.20
N ASN A 339 -6.35 11.39 -6.35
CA ASN A 339 -6.92 10.86 -7.59
C ASN A 339 -8.36 11.36 -7.77
N THR A 340 -8.84 11.49 -9.01
CA THR A 340 -10.19 11.98 -9.34
C THR A 340 -11.28 10.92 -9.32
N ASN A 341 -10.96 9.71 -8.84
CA ASN A 341 -11.93 8.65 -8.63
C ASN A 341 -12.90 9.06 -7.50
N ASP A 342 -14.20 8.92 -7.72
CA ASP A 342 -15.26 9.13 -6.71
C ASP A 342 -16.06 7.85 -6.38
N GLU A 343 -15.64 6.70 -6.91
CA GLU A 343 -16.23 5.37 -6.70
C GLU A 343 -15.25 4.40 -6.02
N CYS A 344 -14.65 4.79 -4.89
CA CYS A 344 -13.79 3.93 -4.08
C CYS A 344 -14.24 3.75 -2.62
N GLY A 345 -15.54 3.94 -2.37
CA GLY A 345 -16.14 3.84 -1.03
C GLY A 345 -15.69 4.96 -0.09
N ALA A 346 -15.55 4.64 1.20
CA ALA A 346 -15.33 5.62 2.27
C ALA A 346 -14.08 6.50 2.08
N ARG A 347 -13.00 5.98 1.45
CA ARG A 347 -11.77 6.76 1.20
C ARG A 347 -12.01 7.91 0.21
N CYS A 348 -12.79 7.66 -0.83
CA CYS A 348 -13.18 8.70 -1.79
C CYS A 348 -14.09 9.73 -1.11
N ASP A 349 -15.05 9.29 -0.29
CA ASP A 349 -15.93 10.19 0.45
C ASP A 349 -15.15 11.09 1.45
N GLU A 350 -14.16 10.55 2.18
CA GLU A 350 -13.29 11.31 3.08
C GLU A 350 -12.49 12.38 2.33
N GLN A 351 -11.83 11.98 1.24
CA GLN A 351 -11.08 12.89 0.38
C GLN A 351 -11.96 14.03 -0.14
N MET A 352 -13.17 13.72 -0.59
CA MET A 352 -14.10 14.72 -1.12
C MET A 352 -14.62 15.65 -0.02
N ASN A 353 -14.92 15.12 1.15
CA ASN A 353 -15.29 15.92 2.32
C ASN A 353 -14.17 16.88 2.72
N PHE A 354 -12.92 16.42 2.71
CA PHE A 354 -11.76 17.27 2.96
C PHE A 354 -11.68 18.41 1.95
N VAL A 355 -11.68 18.11 0.66
CA VAL A 355 -11.54 19.12 -0.41
C VAL A 355 -12.62 20.19 -0.28
N LYS A 356 -13.86 19.77 -0.04
CA LYS A 356 -15.00 20.67 0.14
C LYS A 356 -14.85 21.56 1.38
N ASN A 357 -14.45 20.98 2.51
CA ASN A 357 -14.39 21.70 3.79
C ASN A 357 -13.15 22.60 3.88
N PHE A 358 -12.03 22.20 3.28
CA PHE A 358 -10.76 22.92 3.32
C PHE A 358 -10.67 24.05 2.28
N LYS A 359 -11.46 23.99 1.20
CA LYS A 359 -11.53 24.99 0.12
C LYS A 359 -11.49 26.44 0.62
N GLY A 360 -12.32 26.80 1.61
CA GLY A 360 -12.37 28.18 2.12
C GLY A 360 -11.05 28.65 2.73
N HIS A 361 -10.43 27.79 3.53
CA HIS A 361 -9.13 28.05 4.16
C HIS A 361 -8.02 28.18 3.11
N ALA A 362 -7.96 27.23 2.17
CA ALA A 362 -6.99 27.25 1.08
C ALA A 362 -7.08 28.54 0.25
N GLN A 363 -8.31 28.95 -0.12
CA GLN A 363 -8.53 30.18 -0.87
C GLN A 363 -8.08 31.43 -0.12
N ILE A 364 -8.29 31.52 1.19
CA ILE A 364 -7.84 32.68 1.98
C ILE A 364 -6.31 32.74 2.03
N LEU A 365 -5.66 31.59 2.27
CA LEU A 365 -4.20 31.50 2.34
C LEU A 365 -3.54 31.86 1.00
N GLU A 366 -4.05 31.29 -0.11
CA GLU A 366 -3.51 31.53 -1.45
C GLU A 366 -3.79 32.98 -1.93
N LYS A 367 -5.01 33.50 -1.75
CA LYS A 367 -5.35 34.89 -2.13
C LYS A 367 -4.57 35.93 -1.32
N GLY A 368 -4.24 35.59 -0.07
CA GLY A 368 -3.39 36.41 0.78
C GLY A 368 -1.90 36.34 0.44
N GLY A 369 -1.49 35.43 -0.46
CA GLY A 369 -0.09 35.21 -0.80
C GLY A 369 0.73 34.51 0.28
N TYR A 370 0.05 33.91 1.27
CA TYR A 370 0.69 33.25 2.41
C TYR A 370 1.15 31.83 2.09
N SER A 371 0.51 31.16 1.14
CA SER A 371 0.87 29.79 0.77
C SER A 371 0.92 29.58 -0.74
N LEU A 372 1.66 28.54 -1.13
CA LEU A 372 1.75 28.05 -2.50
C LEU A 372 1.23 26.61 -2.54
N PHE A 373 0.01 26.45 -3.03
CA PHE A 373 -0.60 25.15 -3.21
C PHE A 373 -0.27 24.54 -4.57
N THR A 374 0.04 23.23 -4.61
CA THR A 374 0.13 22.46 -5.87
C THR A 374 -0.61 21.11 -5.75
N PRO A 375 -1.61 20.83 -6.60
CA PRO A 375 -2.24 19.52 -6.66
C PRO A 375 -1.38 18.55 -7.48
N HIS A 376 -1.33 17.30 -7.06
CA HIS A 376 -0.62 16.22 -7.72
C HIS A 376 -1.46 14.96 -7.85
N TYR A 377 -1.23 14.20 -8.93
CA TYR A 377 -1.97 12.98 -9.20
C TYR A 377 -1.02 11.84 -9.53
N ILE A 378 -1.28 10.67 -8.93
CA ILE A 378 -0.50 9.48 -9.27
C ILE A 378 -0.91 8.96 -10.64
N THR A 379 0.10 8.66 -11.45
CA THR A 379 -0.05 8.04 -12.76
C THR A 379 0.91 6.87 -12.87
N TRP A 380 0.33 5.71 -13.13
CA TRP A 380 1.08 4.48 -13.37
C TRP A 380 1.48 4.42 -14.84
N PHE A 381 2.27 3.42 -15.20
CA PHE A 381 2.50 3.08 -16.60
C PHE A 381 2.20 1.61 -16.83
N CYS A 382 1.71 1.33 -18.02
CA CYS A 382 1.55 0.02 -18.59
C CYS A 382 2.83 -0.32 -19.36
N PRO A 383 3.45 -1.48 -19.09
CA PRO A 383 4.67 -1.90 -19.79
C PRO A 383 4.46 -1.99 -21.30
N LYS A 384 5.55 -1.75 -22.07
CA LYS A 384 5.52 -1.69 -23.54
C LYS A 384 4.92 -2.93 -24.19
N ASP A 385 5.13 -4.10 -23.60
CA ASP A 385 4.64 -5.37 -24.13
C ASP A 385 3.14 -5.60 -23.85
N TYR A 386 2.49 -4.70 -23.09
CA TYR A 386 1.04 -4.74 -22.82
C TYR A 386 0.22 -3.62 -23.40
N VAL A 387 0.84 -2.69 -24.11
CA VAL A 387 0.15 -1.59 -24.79
C VAL A 387 -1.02 -2.08 -25.66
N SER A 388 -0.89 -3.27 -26.27
CA SER A 388 -1.93 -3.84 -27.12
C SER A 388 -3.07 -4.55 -26.37
N SER A 389 -2.91 -4.85 -25.08
CA SER A 389 -3.92 -5.53 -24.24
C SER A 389 -5.16 -4.66 -24.03
N ASN A 390 -6.33 -5.31 -23.85
CA ASN A 390 -7.57 -4.58 -23.58
C ASN A 390 -7.50 -3.85 -22.22
N GLN A 391 -6.87 -4.45 -21.22
CA GLN A 391 -6.66 -3.88 -19.90
C GLN A 391 -5.80 -2.61 -19.95
N CYS A 392 -4.68 -2.63 -20.67
CA CYS A 392 -3.88 -1.42 -20.84
C CYS A 392 -4.64 -0.34 -21.62
N LYS A 393 -5.40 -0.73 -22.65
CA LYS A 393 -6.20 0.21 -23.45
C LYS A 393 -7.37 0.82 -22.67
N SER A 394 -7.96 0.10 -21.72
CA SER A 394 -8.98 0.67 -20.84
C SER A 394 -8.34 1.57 -19.79
N GLN A 395 -7.26 1.13 -19.15
CA GLN A 395 -6.70 1.83 -18.00
C GLN A 395 -5.77 3.00 -18.34
N CYS A 396 -5.29 3.10 -19.59
CA CYS A 396 -4.19 3.99 -19.94
C CYS A 396 -4.43 4.84 -21.19
N ILE A 397 -3.73 5.98 -21.24
CA ILE A 397 -3.56 6.82 -22.42
C ILE A 397 -2.12 6.78 -22.94
N ASN A 398 -1.88 7.39 -24.10
CA ASN A 398 -0.57 7.55 -24.75
C ASN A 398 0.21 6.22 -24.84
N GLN A 399 -0.45 5.18 -25.34
CA GLN A 399 0.11 3.82 -25.43
C GLN A 399 0.67 3.31 -24.10
N GLY A 400 -0.14 3.36 -23.06
CA GLY A 400 0.24 2.81 -21.76
C GLY A 400 1.16 3.70 -20.93
N ARG A 401 1.55 4.89 -21.39
CA ARG A 401 2.52 5.71 -20.65
C ARG A 401 1.95 6.31 -19.37
N TYR A 402 0.65 6.57 -19.34
CA TYR A 402 -0.04 7.14 -18.19
C TYR A 402 -1.33 6.36 -17.95
N CYS A 403 -1.46 5.77 -16.77
CA CYS A 403 -2.55 4.90 -16.38
C CYS A 403 -3.09 5.25 -15.00
N ALA A 404 -4.34 4.91 -14.75
CA ALA A 404 -4.92 4.89 -13.41
C ALA A 404 -5.65 3.55 -13.20
N PRO A 405 -5.86 3.12 -11.94
CA PRO A 405 -6.68 1.94 -11.65
C PRO A 405 -8.13 2.16 -12.03
N ASP A 406 -8.81 1.05 -12.28
CA ASP A 406 -10.21 1.03 -12.64
C ASP A 406 -11.06 1.47 -11.43
N PRO A 407 -11.91 2.50 -11.57
CA PRO A 407 -12.77 2.99 -10.49
C PRO A 407 -13.66 1.90 -9.90
N GLU A 408 -14.33 1.14 -10.76
CA GLU A 408 -15.37 0.17 -10.39
C GLU A 408 -14.80 -1.26 -10.27
N GLN A 409 -13.53 -1.44 -10.66
CA GLN A 409 -12.76 -2.68 -10.61
C GLN A 409 -13.37 -3.83 -11.42
N ASP A 410 -14.25 -3.52 -12.37
CA ASP A 410 -14.97 -4.51 -13.17
C ASP A 410 -14.37 -4.71 -14.58
N PHE A 411 -13.47 -3.80 -15.00
CA PHE A 411 -12.75 -3.84 -16.28
C PHE A 411 -13.66 -4.03 -17.51
N GLY A 412 -14.89 -3.50 -17.51
CA GLY A 412 -15.77 -3.66 -18.67
C GLY A 412 -17.09 -2.89 -18.70
N ASP A 413 -17.61 -2.42 -17.57
CA ASP A 413 -18.84 -1.62 -17.51
C ASP A 413 -18.57 -0.32 -16.73
N GLY A 414 -19.20 0.80 -17.10
CA GLY A 414 -18.97 2.08 -16.38
C GLY A 414 -17.78 2.89 -16.90
N TYR A 415 -16.91 3.35 -15.98
CA TYR A 415 -15.78 4.25 -16.26
C TYR A 415 -14.45 3.53 -16.20
N ASP A 416 -13.57 3.79 -17.17
CA ASP A 416 -12.26 3.15 -17.25
C ASP A 416 -11.17 3.97 -16.55
N GLY A 417 -10.03 3.36 -16.22
CA GLY A 417 -8.86 4.07 -15.68
C GLY A 417 -8.34 5.19 -16.59
N LYS A 418 -8.48 5.11 -17.93
CA LYS A 418 -8.11 6.22 -18.82
C LYS A 418 -8.94 7.49 -18.56
N ASP A 419 -10.21 7.35 -18.17
CA ASP A 419 -11.12 8.47 -17.92
C ASP A 419 -10.65 9.26 -16.69
N ILE A 420 -10.17 8.53 -15.68
CA ILE A 420 -9.48 9.10 -14.53
C ILE A 420 -8.22 9.86 -14.96
N VAL A 421 -7.38 9.30 -15.83
CA VAL A 421 -6.17 10.00 -16.30
C VAL A 421 -6.52 11.27 -17.07
N PHE A 422 -7.57 11.26 -17.89
CA PHE A 422 -8.05 12.44 -18.60
C PHE A 422 -8.48 13.56 -17.64
N GLU A 423 -9.20 13.23 -16.57
CA GLU A 423 -9.64 14.21 -15.57
C GLU A 423 -8.50 14.67 -14.66
N ASN A 424 -7.59 13.77 -14.22
CA ASN A 424 -6.37 14.13 -13.50
C ASN A 424 -5.56 15.17 -14.29
N LEU A 425 -5.34 14.93 -15.59
CA LEU A 425 -4.66 15.87 -16.48
C LEU A 425 -5.40 17.20 -16.60
N ARG A 426 -6.73 17.18 -16.70
CA ARG A 426 -7.56 18.39 -16.77
C ARG A 426 -7.42 19.23 -15.51
N GLN A 427 -7.48 18.61 -14.34
CA GLN A 427 -7.35 19.29 -13.05
C GLN A 427 -5.96 19.90 -12.86
N LEU A 428 -4.89 19.19 -13.25
CA LEU A 428 -3.53 19.73 -13.30
C LEU A 428 -3.46 20.97 -14.20
N CYS A 429 -4.09 20.92 -15.37
CA CYS A 429 -4.10 22.04 -16.30
C CYS A 429 -4.98 23.21 -15.84
N VAL A 430 -6.08 22.96 -15.15
CA VAL A 430 -6.89 24.00 -14.49
C VAL A 430 -6.03 24.77 -13.48
N HIS A 431 -5.24 24.05 -12.66
CA HIS A 431 -4.33 24.70 -11.71
C HIS A 431 -3.21 25.49 -12.40
N ARG A 432 -2.53 24.89 -13.39
CA ARG A 432 -1.44 25.56 -14.14
C ARG A 432 -1.93 26.84 -14.84
N VAL A 433 -3.06 26.78 -15.52
CA VAL A 433 -3.67 27.95 -16.18
C VAL A 433 -4.17 28.96 -15.16
N GLY A 434 -4.74 28.49 -14.04
CA GLY A 434 -5.09 29.34 -12.90
C GLY A 434 -3.88 30.11 -12.38
N LYS A 435 -2.73 29.46 -12.21
CA LYS A 435 -1.46 30.09 -11.80
C LYS A 435 -0.98 31.14 -12.79
N GLU A 436 -1.06 30.89 -14.10
CA GLU A 436 -0.70 31.87 -15.14
C GLU A 436 -1.52 33.17 -15.07
N ILE A 437 -2.78 33.08 -14.63
CA ILE A 437 -3.67 34.24 -14.49
C ILE A 437 -3.75 34.78 -13.05
N ASN A 438 -2.82 34.36 -12.17
CA ASN A 438 -2.78 34.71 -10.74
C ASN A 438 -4.07 34.36 -9.97
N LYS A 439 -4.66 33.21 -10.28
CA LYS A 439 -5.87 32.65 -9.64
C LYS A 439 -5.76 31.14 -9.40
N SER A 440 -4.62 30.66 -8.88
CA SER A 440 -4.37 29.23 -8.61
C SER A 440 -5.47 28.58 -7.76
N TRP A 441 -6.01 29.34 -6.80
CA TRP A 441 -7.06 28.91 -5.87
C TRP A 441 -8.38 28.50 -6.54
N VAL A 442 -8.58 28.83 -7.83
CA VAL A 442 -9.77 28.42 -8.59
C VAL A 442 -9.77 26.91 -8.86
N TRP A 443 -8.63 26.24 -8.72
CA TRP A 443 -8.60 24.78 -8.73
C TRP A 443 -9.55 24.19 -7.67
N TRP A 444 -9.58 24.76 -6.45
CA TRP A 444 -10.52 24.32 -5.40
C TRP A 444 -11.98 24.52 -5.78
N ASP A 445 -12.30 25.57 -6.53
CA ASP A 445 -13.64 25.79 -7.08
C ASP A 445 -13.98 24.70 -8.09
N TYR A 446 -13.07 24.44 -9.03
CA TYR A 446 -13.25 23.45 -10.09
C TYR A 446 -13.45 22.05 -9.53
N VAL A 447 -12.56 21.55 -8.67
CA VAL A 447 -12.65 20.15 -8.19
C VAL A 447 -13.89 19.92 -7.32
N THR A 448 -14.30 20.92 -6.54
CA THR A 448 -15.51 20.83 -5.73
C THR A 448 -16.76 20.82 -6.61
N ASP A 449 -16.84 21.73 -7.60
CA ASP A 449 -17.99 21.79 -8.50
C ASP A 449 -18.04 20.58 -9.45
N PHE A 450 -16.89 20.10 -9.92
CA PHE A 450 -16.77 18.89 -10.73
C PHE A 450 -17.30 17.67 -9.97
N HIS A 451 -16.87 17.47 -8.73
CA HIS A 451 -17.37 16.35 -7.93
C HIS A 451 -18.89 16.40 -7.72
N ILE A 452 -19.45 17.59 -7.49
CA ILE A 452 -20.90 17.76 -7.29
C ILE A 452 -21.68 17.52 -8.59
N ARG A 453 -21.16 17.94 -9.74
CA ARG A 453 -21.93 17.96 -11.01
C ARG A 453 -21.63 16.79 -11.95
N CYS A 454 -20.44 16.21 -11.84
CA CYS A 454 -19.88 15.25 -12.80
C CYS A 454 -19.56 13.90 -12.15
N SER A 455 -20.40 13.45 -11.21
CA SER A 455 -20.17 12.19 -10.48
C SER A 455 -20.30 10.95 -11.37
N MET A 456 -19.49 9.93 -11.09
CA MET A 456 -19.60 8.61 -11.71
C MET A 456 -20.92 7.91 -11.33
N LYS A 457 -21.39 8.06 -10.08
CA LYS A 457 -22.69 7.53 -9.59
C LYS A 457 -23.86 7.95 -10.47
N GLU A 458 -23.83 9.20 -10.95
CA GLU A 458 -24.86 9.77 -11.81
C GLU A 458 -24.60 9.59 -13.30
N LYS A 459 -23.53 8.87 -13.67
CA LYS A 459 -23.05 8.69 -15.04
C LYS A 459 -22.76 10.00 -15.77
N LYS A 460 -22.21 10.99 -15.05
CA LYS A 460 -21.89 12.32 -15.57
C LYS A 460 -20.39 12.61 -15.67
N TYR A 461 -19.54 11.64 -15.35
CA TYR A 461 -18.08 11.76 -15.42
C TYR A 461 -17.60 11.81 -16.88
N THR A 462 -17.77 12.96 -17.51
CA THR A 462 -17.61 13.14 -18.96
C THR A 462 -16.85 14.41 -19.26
N LYS A 463 -16.23 14.46 -20.44
CA LYS A 463 -15.53 15.65 -20.92
C LYS A 463 -16.47 16.86 -20.97
N GLU A 464 -17.70 16.69 -21.46
CA GLU A 464 -18.69 17.75 -21.61
C GLU A 464 -19.09 18.33 -20.26
N CYS A 465 -19.30 17.47 -19.25
CA CYS A 465 -19.57 17.94 -17.90
C CYS A 465 -18.39 18.73 -17.34
N ALA A 466 -17.16 18.21 -17.48
CA ALA A 466 -15.94 18.88 -17.03
C ALA A 466 -15.77 20.28 -17.67
N GLU A 467 -15.95 20.38 -18.99
CA GLU A 467 -15.85 21.64 -19.72
C GLU A 467 -16.94 22.63 -19.29
N SER A 468 -18.17 22.17 -19.02
CA SER A 468 -19.23 23.04 -18.48
C SER A 468 -18.89 23.62 -17.10
N VAL A 469 -18.16 22.88 -16.26
CA VAL A 469 -17.67 23.37 -14.96
C VAL A 469 -16.63 24.45 -15.19
N VAL A 470 -15.64 24.22 -16.08
CA VAL A 470 -14.62 25.22 -16.46
C VAL A 470 -15.28 26.53 -16.91
N GLU A 471 -16.25 26.45 -17.81
CA GLU A 471 -16.97 27.61 -18.35
C GLU A 471 -17.78 28.33 -17.26
N SER A 472 -18.45 27.59 -16.38
CA SER A 472 -19.23 28.18 -15.28
C SER A 472 -18.37 28.96 -14.28
N LEU A 473 -17.08 28.62 -14.18
CA LEU A 473 -16.09 29.32 -13.35
C LEU A 473 -15.37 30.46 -14.10
N GLY A 474 -15.71 30.69 -15.38
CA GLY A 474 -15.11 31.73 -16.20
C GLY A 474 -13.63 31.49 -16.52
N LEU A 475 -13.18 30.24 -16.48
CA LEU A 475 -11.81 29.86 -16.81
C LEU A 475 -11.60 29.78 -18.34
N PRO A 476 -10.42 30.14 -18.86
CA PRO A 476 -10.16 30.12 -20.29
C PRO A 476 -9.99 28.68 -20.81
N LEU A 477 -11.08 28.07 -21.24
CA LEU A 477 -11.14 26.68 -21.71
C LEU A 477 -10.11 26.38 -22.81
N ASP A 478 -9.88 27.32 -23.74
CA ASP A 478 -8.88 27.15 -24.81
C ASP A 478 -7.46 26.99 -24.28
N LYS A 479 -7.11 27.70 -23.20
CA LYS A 479 -5.79 27.57 -22.56
C LYS A 479 -5.66 26.23 -21.84
N ILE A 480 -6.72 25.76 -21.20
CA ILE A 480 -6.75 24.46 -20.52
C ILE A 480 -6.60 23.34 -21.55
N LYS A 481 -7.36 23.37 -22.65
CA LYS A 481 -7.22 22.43 -23.77
C LYS A 481 -5.81 22.45 -24.34
N LYS A 482 -5.22 23.64 -24.52
CA LYS A 482 -3.82 23.78 -24.97
C LYS A 482 -2.82 23.17 -23.98
N CYS A 483 -3.02 23.33 -22.67
CA CYS A 483 -2.19 22.72 -21.63
C CYS A 483 -2.31 21.19 -21.65
N MET A 484 -3.52 20.65 -21.78
CA MET A 484 -3.75 19.21 -21.84
C MET A 484 -3.12 18.59 -23.10
N GLY A 485 -3.03 19.37 -24.19
CA GLY A 485 -2.61 18.89 -25.49
C GLY A 485 -3.66 17.95 -26.08
N ASP A 486 -3.21 16.98 -26.87
CA ASP A 486 -4.02 15.82 -27.27
C ASP A 486 -3.67 14.64 -26.36
N PRO A 487 -4.48 14.31 -25.34
CA PRO A 487 -4.19 13.21 -24.44
C PRO A 487 -4.56 11.84 -25.03
N ALA A 488 -5.07 11.77 -26.26
CA ALA A 488 -5.20 10.51 -26.98
C ALA A 488 -4.01 10.26 -27.94
N ALA A 489 -3.23 11.30 -28.24
CA ALA A 489 -2.06 11.17 -29.11
C ALA A 489 -0.95 10.37 -28.45
N ASP A 490 -0.30 9.53 -29.24
CA ASP A 490 0.87 8.75 -28.82
C ASP A 490 2.14 9.62 -28.78
N VAL A 491 2.15 10.67 -27.94
CA VAL A 491 3.28 11.57 -27.70
C VAL A 491 3.49 11.78 -26.21
N GLU A 492 4.70 12.12 -25.75
CA GLU A 492 4.92 12.44 -24.33
C GLU A 492 4.04 13.61 -23.91
N ASN A 493 3.39 13.49 -22.76
CA ASN A 493 2.61 14.59 -22.18
C ASN A 493 3.46 15.21 -21.06
N GLU A 494 3.94 16.43 -21.27
CA GLU A 494 4.83 17.13 -20.34
C GLU A 494 4.22 17.33 -18.95
N VAL A 495 2.88 17.43 -18.84
CA VAL A 495 2.19 17.55 -17.56
C VAL A 495 2.34 16.24 -16.78
N LEU A 496 1.91 15.12 -17.37
CA LEU A 496 1.89 13.81 -16.71
C LEU A 496 3.28 13.22 -16.51
N LYS A 497 4.23 13.50 -17.42
CA LYS A 497 5.65 13.16 -17.24
C LYS A 497 6.23 13.84 -16.01
N GLY A 498 5.88 15.11 -15.79
CA GLY A 498 6.25 15.85 -14.58
C GLY A 498 5.71 15.18 -13.31
N GLU A 499 4.46 14.74 -13.33
CA GLU A 499 3.86 14.03 -12.18
C GLU A 499 4.60 12.73 -11.85
N GLN A 500 4.90 11.88 -12.84
CA GLN A 500 5.66 10.64 -12.60
C GLN A 500 7.05 10.90 -12.02
N ALA A 501 7.72 11.96 -12.47
CA ALA A 501 9.02 12.35 -11.92
C ALA A 501 8.92 12.86 -10.47
N LEU A 502 7.84 13.56 -10.12
CA LEU A 502 7.58 14.08 -8.78
C LEU A 502 7.05 13.00 -7.82
N GLN A 503 6.52 11.88 -8.31
CA GLN A 503 6.12 10.75 -7.46
C GLN A 503 7.34 10.08 -6.82
N VAL A 504 8.44 9.99 -7.57
CA VAL A 504 9.72 9.48 -7.09
C VAL A 504 10.34 10.51 -6.13
N GLY A 505 10.60 10.08 -4.90
CA GLY A 505 11.14 10.91 -3.83
C GLY A 505 12.45 11.57 -4.19
N GLN A 506 12.61 12.81 -3.71
CA GLN A 506 13.85 13.57 -3.82
C GLN A 506 14.31 13.99 -2.43
N GLY A 507 15.58 13.73 -2.10
CA GLY A 507 16.15 14.04 -0.78
C GLY A 507 15.41 13.30 0.34
N ASP A 508 15.05 14.02 1.40
CA ASP A 508 14.44 13.47 2.61
C ASP A 508 12.92 13.25 2.52
N ARG A 509 12.27 13.66 1.40
CA ARG A 509 10.81 13.62 1.22
C ARG A 509 10.24 12.20 1.10
N GLY A 510 11.03 11.24 0.61
CA GLY A 510 10.56 9.90 0.27
C GLY A 510 9.62 9.85 -0.95
N ASP A 511 9.32 8.62 -1.39
CA ASP A 511 8.38 8.35 -2.49
C ASP A 511 6.93 8.58 -2.05
N VAL A 512 6.09 9.06 -2.96
CA VAL A 512 4.64 9.15 -2.72
C VAL A 512 3.98 7.85 -3.16
N THR A 513 3.68 6.98 -2.19
CA THR A 513 3.10 5.66 -2.46
C THR A 513 1.67 5.47 -1.93
N ILE A 514 1.15 6.43 -1.17
CA ILE A 514 -0.16 6.35 -0.49
C ILE A 514 -1.00 7.58 -0.87
N LEU A 515 -2.30 7.36 -1.12
CA LEU A 515 -3.27 8.41 -1.45
C LEU A 515 -4.54 8.29 -0.59
N PRO A 516 -5.21 9.41 -0.27
CA PRO A 516 -4.70 10.78 -0.41
C PRO A 516 -3.55 11.06 0.57
N THR A 517 -2.61 11.95 0.21
CA THR A 517 -1.57 12.42 1.13
C THR A 517 -1.24 13.90 0.90
N LEU A 518 -0.82 14.59 1.97
CA LEU A 518 -0.42 15.99 1.92
C LEU A 518 1.09 16.08 2.18
N ILE A 519 1.76 17.02 1.53
CA ILE A 519 3.15 17.37 1.82
C ILE A 519 3.19 18.86 2.15
N ILE A 520 3.82 19.25 3.26
CA ILE A 520 3.92 20.64 3.72
C ILE A 520 5.40 20.95 3.88
N ASN A 521 5.91 21.95 3.16
CA ASN A 521 7.31 22.35 3.11
C ASN A 521 8.27 21.15 2.95
N ASN A 522 7.95 20.26 1.99
CA ASN A 522 8.69 19.02 1.69
C ASN A 522 8.66 17.94 2.79
N ALA A 523 7.82 18.08 3.81
CA ALA A 523 7.56 17.06 4.83
C ALA A 523 6.18 16.43 4.62
N GLN A 524 6.11 15.10 4.62
CA GLN A 524 4.83 14.39 4.46
C GLN A 524 3.96 14.55 5.71
N TYR A 525 2.74 15.05 5.52
CA TYR A 525 1.73 15.19 6.56
C TYR A 525 1.08 13.85 6.89
N ARG A 526 0.91 13.59 8.19
CA ARG A 526 0.49 12.28 8.73
C ARG A 526 -0.65 12.37 9.74
N GLY A 527 -1.29 13.53 9.81
CA GLY A 527 -2.51 13.70 10.58
C GLY A 527 -3.75 13.31 9.77
N LYS A 528 -4.92 13.40 10.41
CA LYS A 528 -6.20 13.19 9.73
C LYS A 528 -6.40 14.18 8.60
N LEU A 529 -7.06 13.74 7.54
CA LEU A 529 -7.45 14.59 6.43
C LEU A 529 -8.71 15.42 6.78
N GLU A 530 -8.65 16.18 7.87
CA GLU A 530 -9.70 17.06 8.36
C GLU A 530 -9.30 18.53 8.19
N SER A 531 -10.26 19.40 7.87
CA SER A 531 -9.97 20.80 7.56
C SER A 531 -9.23 21.54 8.68
N SER A 532 -9.61 21.36 9.94
CA SER A 532 -8.98 22.01 11.09
C SER A 532 -7.58 21.47 11.36
N SER A 533 -7.41 20.14 11.28
CA SER A 533 -6.15 19.45 11.48
C SER A 533 -5.10 19.84 10.42
N VAL A 534 -5.51 19.93 9.15
CA VAL A 534 -4.64 20.34 8.05
C VAL A 534 -4.35 21.84 8.10
N LEU A 535 -5.33 22.69 8.42
CA LEU A 535 -5.08 24.13 8.61
C LEU A 535 -4.02 24.35 9.68
N LYS A 536 -4.15 23.67 10.83
CA LYS A 536 -3.19 23.78 11.92
C LYS A 536 -1.78 23.38 11.47
N ALA A 537 -1.66 22.29 10.71
CA ALA A 537 -0.37 21.85 10.17
C ALA A 537 0.23 22.86 9.20
N ILE A 538 -0.55 23.39 8.25
CA ILE A 538 -0.08 24.45 7.34
C ILE A 538 0.33 25.70 8.11
N CYS A 539 -0.46 26.10 9.11
CA CYS A 539 -0.14 27.23 9.97
C CYS A 539 1.15 27.03 10.78
N SER A 540 1.42 25.79 11.19
CA SER A 540 2.70 25.44 11.81
C SER A 540 3.87 25.52 10.82
N GLY A 541 3.65 25.51 9.51
CA GLY A 541 4.68 25.64 8.48
C GLY A 541 5.24 27.06 8.29
N PHE A 542 4.62 28.08 8.88
CA PHE A 542 5.11 29.46 8.80
C PHE A 542 6.23 29.70 9.80
N LYS A 543 7.12 30.64 9.47
CA LYS A 543 8.09 31.16 10.43
C LYS A 543 7.37 31.85 11.60
N GLU A 544 7.89 31.68 12.82
CA GLU A 544 7.31 32.26 14.03
C GLU A 544 7.02 33.77 13.85
N ARG A 545 5.80 34.19 14.20
CA ARG A 545 5.29 35.57 14.10
C ARG A 545 5.01 36.09 12.69
N THR A 546 5.09 35.23 11.68
CA THR A 546 4.69 35.54 10.30
C THR A 546 3.37 34.89 9.91
N GLU A 547 2.70 34.23 10.86
CA GLU A 547 1.47 33.50 10.62
C GLU A 547 0.33 34.46 10.22
N PRO A 548 -0.44 34.15 9.17
CA PRO A 548 -1.58 34.96 8.78
C PRO A 548 -2.70 34.91 9.83
N GLY A 549 -3.57 35.92 9.84
CA GLY A 549 -4.67 36.01 10.81
C GLY A 549 -5.60 34.79 10.87
N ILE A 550 -5.74 34.05 9.75
CA ILE A 550 -6.50 32.79 9.69
C ILE A 550 -5.90 31.68 10.58
N CYS A 551 -4.59 31.76 10.87
CA CYS A 551 -3.90 30.85 11.78
C CYS A 551 -4.06 31.23 13.26
N LEU A 552 -4.55 32.45 13.56
CA LEU A 552 -4.70 32.98 14.91
C LEU A 552 -6.11 32.80 15.47
N SER A 553 -7.10 32.70 14.59
CA SER A 553 -8.43 32.20 14.94
C SER A 553 -8.34 30.68 15.05
N GLY A 554 -8.32 30.15 16.27
CA GLY A 554 -8.50 28.71 16.49
C GLY A 554 -9.75 28.24 15.73
N GLY A 555 -9.55 27.27 14.84
CA GLY A 555 -10.60 26.74 13.96
C GLY A 555 -11.83 26.22 14.70
#